data_AF-A0A6N9P2W6-F1
#
_entry.id   AF-A0A6N9P2W6-F1
#
_cell.length_a   1.000
_cell.length_b   1.000
_cell.length_c   1.000
_cell.angle_alpha   90.00
_cell.angle_beta   90.00
_cell.angle_gamma   90.00
#
_symmetry.space_group_name_H-M   'P 1'
#
loop_
_entity.id
_entity.type
_entity.pdbx_description
1 polymer ?
#
loop_
_entity_poly.entity_id
_entity_poly.type
_entity_poly.pdbx_seq_one_letter_code
_entity_poly.pdbx_strand_id
1 'polypeptide(L)'
;MWEDEIRTDEEELSEEEALVLFRDQSMTDKDDILLNIRWVKNDWQQKSQADTKHTAAFYGVILDLLDRFAVAVQKTILFDAPPGWWSYSFSIDCKGITLLLDHCNGYSLDKNQNITPDLIDESFELLQVKSKRLTVEEYAKIYGVEQGTVRQWIRRGKIRTAMKLGNVWRIPELAEPPRRGYVFGQYKWTERLLDLPEEYAFLDKYTYASFFREYSDHTAFTIKFSGADVEDKVLKCDVKEKEKLELFMISHPLIEFITDQIGCYS
;
A
#
# COMPACT_ATOMS: atom_id res chain seq x y z
N MET A 1 -34.90 23.79 37.32
CA MET A 1 -34.93 24.58 36.07
C MET A 1 -33.53 25.08 35.82
N TRP A 2 -32.74 24.25 35.19
CA TRP A 2 -31.48 24.59 34.54
C TRP A 2 -31.52 23.77 33.25
N GLU A 3 -32.07 24.40 32.22
CA GLU A 3 -31.92 23.93 30.83
C GLU A 3 -30.51 24.32 30.43
N ASP A 4 -29.57 23.38 30.60
CA ASP A 4 -28.34 23.43 29.82
C ASP A 4 -28.69 22.93 28.42
N GLU A 5 -29.16 23.85 27.58
CA GLU A 5 -29.09 23.72 26.13
C GLU A 5 -27.60 23.63 25.75
N ILE A 6 -27.10 22.41 25.59
CA ILE A 6 -25.91 22.18 24.79
C ILE A 6 -26.34 22.44 23.34
N ARG A 7 -26.19 23.68 22.88
CA ARG A 7 -26.11 24.01 21.45
C ARG A 7 -24.83 23.40 20.91
N THR A 8 -24.91 22.19 20.34
CA THR A 8 -23.96 21.76 19.30
C THR A 8 -24.52 22.23 17.97
N ASP A 9 -24.38 23.53 17.70
CA ASP A 9 -24.44 24.04 16.34
C ASP A 9 -23.05 23.74 15.73
N GLU A 10 -22.81 22.50 15.31
CA GLU A 10 -21.83 22.29 14.25
C GLU A 10 -22.48 22.88 13.01
N GLU A 11 -22.05 24.07 12.58
CA GLU A 11 -22.46 24.65 11.30
C GLU A 11 -22.06 23.67 10.20
N GLU A 12 -23.02 22.87 9.73
CA GLU A 12 -22.87 22.06 8.54
C GLU A 12 -22.62 23.02 7.37
N LEU A 13 -21.41 22.97 6.80
CA LEU A 13 -21.10 23.70 5.57
C LEU A 13 -22.10 23.31 4.50
N SER A 14 -22.57 24.29 3.72
CA SER A 14 -23.28 23.97 2.49
C SER A 14 -22.39 23.16 1.55
N GLU A 15 -22.99 22.37 0.66
CA GLU A 15 -22.24 21.56 -0.31
C GLU A 15 -21.29 22.43 -1.17
N GLU A 16 -21.70 23.66 -1.48
CA GLU A 16 -20.87 24.62 -2.24
C GLU A 16 -19.66 25.08 -1.41
N GLU A 17 -19.85 25.41 -0.14
CA GLU A 17 -18.75 25.81 0.76
C GLU A 17 -17.77 24.65 1.00
N ALA A 18 -18.31 23.44 1.20
CA ALA A 18 -17.50 22.24 1.37
C ALA A 18 -16.71 21.92 0.10
N LEU A 19 -17.31 22.06 -1.08
CA LEU A 19 -16.61 21.83 -2.34
C LEU A 19 -15.49 22.86 -2.57
N VAL A 20 -15.71 24.12 -2.23
CA VAL A 20 -14.67 25.17 -2.32
C VAL A 20 -13.50 24.81 -1.41
N LEU A 21 -13.80 24.46 -0.15
CA LEU A 21 -12.79 24.10 0.84
C LEU A 21 -12.03 22.82 0.45
N PHE A 22 -12.72 21.83 -0.11
CA PHE A 22 -12.11 20.60 -0.63
C PHE A 22 -11.10 20.92 -1.72
N ARG A 23 -11.50 21.74 -2.70
CA ARG A 23 -10.62 22.09 -3.83
C ARG A 23 -9.42 22.93 -3.39
N ASP A 24 -9.57 23.79 -2.39
CA ASP A 24 -8.46 24.59 -1.83
C ASP A 24 -7.44 23.74 -1.07
N GLN A 25 -7.87 22.63 -0.47
CA GLN A 25 -7.01 21.73 0.31
C GLN A 25 -6.45 20.54 -0.47
N SER A 26 -6.99 20.27 -1.67
CA SER A 26 -6.64 19.10 -2.47
C SER A 26 -5.66 19.42 -3.59
N MET A 27 -4.95 18.40 -4.08
CA MET A 27 -4.19 18.54 -5.33
C MET A 27 -5.14 18.59 -6.53
N THR A 28 -5.32 19.75 -7.15
CA THR A 28 -6.25 19.91 -8.30
C THR A 28 -5.53 20.16 -9.61
N ASP A 29 -4.26 20.53 -9.58
CA ASP A 29 -3.45 20.72 -10.78
C ASP A 29 -2.03 20.14 -10.63
N LYS A 30 -1.21 20.32 -11.67
CA LYS A 30 0.17 19.83 -11.68
C LYS A 30 1.05 20.53 -10.65
N ASP A 31 0.85 21.82 -10.42
CA ASP A 31 1.67 22.60 -9.50
C ASP A 31 1.39 22.16 -8.06
N ASP A 32 0.14 21.84 -7.72
CA ASP A 32 -0.21 21.24 -6.44
C ASP A 32 0.47 19.89 -6.23
N ILE A 33 0.45 19.01 -7.24
CA ILE A 33 1.12 17.70 -7.19
C ILE A 33 2.62 17.88 -6.95
N LEU A 34 3.27 18.77 -7.70
CA LEU A 34 4.71 19.02 -7.56
C LEU A 34 5.06 19.67 -6.21
N LEU A 35 4.18 20.52 -5.69
CA LEU A 35 4.30 21.07 -4.35
C LEU A 35 4.21 19.95 -3.31
N ASN A 36 3.18 19.12 -3.36
CA ASN A 36 2.99 18.01 -2.42
C ASN A 36 4.17 17.03 -2.44
N ILE A 37 4.68 16.65 -3.63
CA ILE A 37 5.89 15.80 -3.75
C ILE A 37 7.08 16.43 -3.02
N ARG A 38 7.27 17.75 -3.11
CA ARG A 38 8.35 18.45 -2.40
C ARG A 38 8.15 18.40 -0.88
N TRP A 39 6.93 18.59 -0.41
CA TRP A 39 6.59 18.51 1.02
C TRP A 39 6.84 17.10 1.57
N VAL A 40 6.33 16.07 0.88
CA VAL A 40 6.53 14.66 1.22
C VAL A 40 8.01 14.31 1.22
N LYS A 41 8.78 14.76 0.23
CA LYS A 41 10.23 14.55 0.19
C LYS A 41 10.92 15.17 1.41
N ASN A 42 10.56 16.41 1.78
CA ASN A 42 11.13 17.07 2.95
C ASN A 42 10.79 16.34 4.26
N ASP A 43 9.56 15.85 4.41
CA ASP A 43 9.14 15.03 5.55
C ASP A 43 9.95 13.73 5.65
N TRP A 44 10.10 13.00 4.54
CA TRP A 44 10.96 11.81 4.49
C TRP A 44 12.43 12.10 4.77
N GLN A 45 12.95 13.25 4.32
CA GLN A 45 14.31 13.69 4.65
C GLN A 45 14.47 13.94 6.15
N GLN A 46 13.53 14.61 6.79
CA GLN A 46 13.56 14.83 8.24
C GLN A 46 13.46 13.51 9.01
N LYS A 47 12.55 12.62 8.61
CA LYS A 47 12.42 11.27 9.18
C LYS A 47 13.71 10.46 9.05
N SER A 48 14.42 10.58 7.92
CA SER A 48 15.68 9.86 7.72
C SER A 48 16.79 10.26 8.72
N GLN A 49 16.70 11.45 9.33
CA GLN A 49 17.65 11.95 10.32
C GLN A 49 17.24 11.62 11.77
N ALA A 50 15.95 11.46 12.03
CA ALA A 50 15.39 11.38 13.38
C ALA A 50 14.85 9.99 13.76
N ASP A 51 14.36 9.22 12.80
CA ASP A 51 13.62 7.99 13.06
C ASP A 51 14.47 6.72 12.80
N THR A 52 14.44 5.80 13.75
CA THR A 52 15.07 4.47 13.66
C THR A 52 14.15 3.41 13.07
N LYS A 53 12.93 3.79 12.67
CA LYS A 53 11.95 2.89 12.08
C LYS A 53 12.52 2.24 10.84
N HIS A 54 13.14 2.96 9.92
CA HIS A 54 13.61 2.40 8.64
C HIS A 54 15.14 2.46 8.51
N THR A 55 15.67 1.63 7.63
CA THR A 55 17.09 1.60 7.28
C THR A 55 17.50 2.81 6.44
N ALA A 56 18.77 3.22 6.51
CA ALA A 56 19.31 4.29 5.66
C ALA A 56 19.15 3.97 4.15
N ALA A 57 19.29 2.69 3.79
CA ALA A 57 19.06 2.22 2.41
C ALA A 57 17.61 2.47 1.96
N PHE A 58 16.63 2.16 2.80
CA PHE A 58 15.21 2.41 2.52
C PHE A 58 14.93 3.91 2.29
N TYR A 59 15.41 4.78 3.18
CA TYR A 59 15.24 6.22 3.01
C TYR A 59 15.90 6.73 1.72
N GLY A 60 17.10 6.24 1.39
CA GLY A 60 17.77 6.60 0.14
C GLY A 60 16.94 6.23 -1.10
N VAL A 61 16.31 5.06 -1.08
CA VAL A 61 15.43 4.60 -2.17
C VAL A 61 14.16 5.45 -2.27
N ILE A 62 13.49 5.76 -1.15
CA ILE A 62 12.28 6.62 -1.17
C ILE A 62 12.60 8.00 -1.75
N LEU A 63 13.71 8.61 -1.34
CA LEU A 63 14.09 9.94 -1.81
C LEU A 63 14.45 9.96 -3.30
N ASP A 64 15.19 8.95 -3.78
CA ASP A 64 15.45 8.77 -5.22
C ASP A 64 14.15 8.54 -6.01
N LEU A 65 13.23 7.75 -5.46
CA LEU A 65 11.96 7.45 -6.10
C LEU A 65 11.07 8.70 -6.22
N LEU A 66 11.02 9.53 -5.18
CA LEU A 66 10.33 10.82 -5.20
C LEU A 66 10.95 11.79 -6.21
N ASP A 67 12.28 11.81 -6.36
CA ASP A 67 12.95 12.61 -7.38
C ASP A 67 12.60 12.14 -8.80
N ARG A 68 12.62 10.83 -9.04
CA ARG A 68 12.20 10.26 -10.33
C ARG A 68 10.72 10.55 -10.61
N PHE A 69 9.88 10.49 -9.59
CA PHE A 69 8.45 10.78 -9.71
C PHE A 69 8.19 12.25 -10.04
N ALA A 70 8.84 13.20 -9.36
CA ALA A 70 8.74 14.63 -9.69
C ALA A 70 9.13 14.91 -11.14
N VAL A 71 10.24 14.32 -11.61
CA VAL A 71 10.69 14.45 -13.01
C VAL A 71 9.68 13.85 -13.99
N ALA A 72 9.04 12.73 -13.62
CA ALA A 72 8.02 12.10 -14.45
C ALA A 72 6.75 12.97 -14.54
N VAL A 73 6.23 13.46 -13.40
CA VAL A 73 5.07 14.37 -13.34
C VAL A 73 5.32 15.62 -14.17
N GLN A 74 6.51 16.22 -14.07
CA GLN A 74 6.85 17.43 -14.83
C GLN A 74 6.81 17.22 -16.35
N LYS A 75 7.18 16.01 -16.82
CA LYS A 75 7.17 15.65 -18.25
C LYS A 75 5.80 15.21 -18.76
N THR A 76 4.93 14.73 -17.88
CA THR A 76 3.59 14.29 -18.23
C THR A 76 2.69 15.49 -18.49
N ILE A 77 1.85 15.40 -19.53
CA ILE A 77 0.77 16.36 -19.76
C ILE A 77 -0.39 15.92 -18.85
N LEU A 78 -0.70 16.76 -17.86
CA LEU A 78 -1.82 16.58 -16.93
C LEU A 78 -2.78 17.75 -17.17
N PHE A 79 -4.08 17.47 -17.05
CA PHE A 79 -5.13 18.48 -17.10
C PHE A 79 -5.52 18.86 -15.66
N ASP A 80 -6.21 19.97 -15.48
CA ASP A 80 -6.74 20.31 -14.15
C ASP A 80 -7.83 19.31 -13.77
N ALA A 81 -7.88 18.90 -12.50
CA ALA A 81 -8.89 17.99 -12.00
C ALA A 81 -10.29 18.52 -12.37
N PRO A 82 -11.19 17.65 -12.89
CA PRO A 82 -12.53 18.07 -13.29
C PRO A 82 -13.28 18.81 -12.17
N PRO A 83 -14.31 19.61 -12.51
CA PRO A 83 -15.16 20.22 -11.49
C PRO A 83 -15.78 19.18 -10.55
N GLY A 84 -16.13 19.60 -9.33
CA GLY A 84 -16.65 18.71 -8.30
C GLY A 84 -15.55 18.06 -7.46
N TRP A 85 -15.85 16.88 -6.92
CA TRP A 85 -15.07 16.16 -5.92
C TRP A 85 -13.93 15.32 -6.53
N TRP A 86 -13.28 15.87 -7.55
CA TRP A 86 -12.12 15.27 -8.19
C TRP A 86 -10.84 15.89 -7.66
N SER A 87 -9.87 15.05 -7.30
CA SER A 87 -8.52 15.47 -6.94
C SER A 87 -7.49 14.43 -7.35
N TYR A 88 -6.25 14.88 -7.45
CA TYR A 88 -5.12 14.00 -7.60
C TYR A 88 -4.73 13.42 -6.24
N SER A 89 -4.24 12.19 -6.25
CA SER A 89 -3.53 11.59 -5.13
C SER A 89 -2.33 10.81 -5.66
N PHE A 90 -1.36 10.51 -4.80
CA PHE A 90 -0.36 9.50 -5.12
C PHE A 90 -0.09 8.60 -3.93
N SER A 91 0.12 7.33 -4.23
CA SER A 91 0.46 6.31 -3.25
C SER A 91 1.86 5.77 -3.49
N ILE A 92 2.52 5.40 -2.40
CA ILE A 92 3.82 4.73 -2.40
C ILE A 92 3.62 3.35 -1.80
N ASP A 93 4.01 2.32 -2.52
CA ASP A 93 4.04 0.92 -2.09
C ASP A 93 5.39 0.29 -2.46
N CYS A 94 5.57 -1.02 -2.27
CA CYS A 94 6.83 -1.64 -2.67
C CYS A 94 7.01 -1.71 -4.19
N LYS A 95 5.96 -1.55 -5.01
CA LYS A 95 6.04 -1.55 -6.47
C LYS A 95 6.46 -0.19 -7.03
N GLY A 96 6.28 0.90 -6.30
CA GLY A 96 6.73 2.23 -6.70
C GLY A 96 5.82 3.36 -6.22
N ILE A 97 5.70 4.40 -7.06
CA ILE A 97 4.74 5.49 -6.86
C ILE A 97 3.74 5.48 -8.01
N THR A 98 2.45 5.57 -7.67
CA THR A 98 1.35 5.68 -8.63
C THR A 98 0.61 6.99 -8.39
N LEU A 99 0.47 7.81 -9.43
CA LEU A 99 -0.40 8.98 -9.47
C LEU A 99 -1.80 8.54 -9.90
N LEU A 100 -2.80 8.96 -9.14
CA LEU A 100 -4.21 8.67 -9.32
C LEU A 100 -4.97 9.99 -9.53
N LEU A 101 -6.05 9.93 -10.30
CA LEU A 101 -7.13 10.90 -10.27
C LEU A 101 -8.33 10.21 -9.65
N ASP A 102 -8.75 10.70 -8.49
CA ASP A 102 -9.78 10.10 -7.65
C ASP A 102 -11.02 10.98 -7.63
N HIS A 103 -12.19 10.36 -7.69
CA HIS A 103 -13.46 10.97 -7.35
C HIS A 103 -13.92 10.49 -5.99
N CYS A 104 -14.44 11.43 -5.20
CA CYS A 104 -14.94 11.15 -3.88
C CYS A 104 -16.43 11.49 -3.83
N ASN A 105 -17.24 10.65 -3.22
CA ASN A 105 -18.69 10.90 -3.08
C ASN A 105 -19.11 11.26 -1.66
N GLY A 106 -18.15 11.53 -0.78
CA GLY A 106 -18.38 11.92 0.59
C GLY A 106 -17.13 12.51 1.22
N TYR A 107 -17.34 13.31 2.26
CA TYR A 107 -16.29 13.92 3.04
C TYR A 107 -16.62 13.99 4.52
N SER A 108 -15.57 14.01 5.32
CA SER A 108 -15.61 14.35 6.74
C SER A 108 -14.92 15.68 6.98
N LEU A 109 -15.50 16.48 7.88
CA LEU A 109 -14.90 17.69 8.41
C LEU A 109 -14.33 17.41 9.79
N ASP A 110 -13.05 17.76 10.00
CA ASP A 110 -12.48 17.76 11.34
C ASP A 110 -12.72 19.09 12.08
N LYS A 111 -12.35 19.13 13.37
CA LYS A 111 -12.51 20.32 14.22
C LYS A 111 -11.70 21.54 13.76
N ASN A 112 -10.75 21.35 12.85
CA ASN A 112 -9.92 22.39 12.27
C ASN A 112 -10.37 22.78 10.86
N GLN A 113 -11.56 22.34 10.43
CA GLN A 113 -12.10 22.56 9.08
C GLN A 113 -11.23 21.94 7.97
N ASN A 114 -10.51 20.85 8.26
CA ASN A 114 -9.90 20.06 7.21
C ASN A 114 -10.97 19.13 6.62
N ILE A 115 -11.11 19.16 5.29
CA ILE A 115 -11.94 18.23 4.55
C ILE A 115 -11.11 17.01 4.20
N THR A 116 -11.59 15.84 4.61
CA THR A 116 -10.99 14.55 4.24
C THR A 116 -11.99 13.76 3.41
N PRO A 117 -11.58 13.23 2.25
CA PRO A 117 -12.39 12.28 1.50
C PRO A 117 -12.74 11.03 2.31
N ASP A 118 -14.01 10.65 2.33
CA ASP A 118 -14.46 9.48 3.08
C ASP A 118 -14.60 8.21 2.24
N LEU A 119 -14.94 8.38 0.97
CA LEU A 119 -15.16 7.27 0.04
C LEU A 119 -14.75 7.67 -1.37
N ILE A 120 -13.67 7.04 -1.83
CA ILE A 120 -13.26 7.07 -3.25
C ILE A 120 -14.11 6.04 -3.98
N ASP A 121 -14.93 6.49 -4.94
CA ASP A 121 -15.79 5.63 -5.75
C ASP A 121 -15.30 5.43 -7.18
N GLU A 122 -14.52 6.38 -7.70
CA GLU A 122 -13.79 6.24 -8.96
C GLU A 122 -12.32 6.62 -8.80
N SER A 123 -11.43 5.89 -9.48
CA SER A 123 -9.99 6.12 -9.44
C SER A 123 -9.34 5.72 -10.77
N PHE A 124 -8.50 6.60 -11.31
CA PHE A 124 -7.77 6.38 -12.56
C PHE A 124 -6.27 6.46 -12.35
N GLU A 125 -5.53 5.41 -12.69
CA GLU A 125 -4.07 5.44 -12.74
C GLU A 125 -3.58 6.27 -13.93
N LEU A 126 -2.86 7.36 -13.65
CA LEU A 126 -2.38 8.29 -14.67
C LEU A 126 -0.89 8.17 -14.96
N LEU A 127 -0.10 7.86 -13.93
CA LEU A 127 1.35 7.77 -14.04
C LEU A 127 1.89 6.78 -13.01
N GLN A 128 2.84 5.94 -13.41
CA GLN A 128 3.52 5.02 -12.49
C GLN A 128 5.04 5.11 -12.65
N VAL A 129 5.74 5.32 -11.55
CA VAL A 129 7.20 5.20 -11.47
C VAL A 129 7.53 3.98 -10.62
N LYS A 130 8.03 2.94 -11.28
CA LYS A 130 8.30 1.64 -10.66
C LYS A 130 9.57 1.68 -9.79
N SER A 131 9.53 0.92 -8.70
CA SER A 131 10.71 0.56 -7.92
C SER A 131 11.56 -0.46 -8.69
N LYS A 132 12.87 -0.42 -8.48
CA LYS A 132 13.78 -1.43 -9.05
C LYS A 132 13.53 -2.79 -8.39
N ARG A 133 13.69 -3.83 -9.21
CA ARG A 133 13.56 -5.23 -8.80
C ARG A 133 14.95 -5.84 -8.64
N LEU A 134 15.40 -5.94 -7.41
CA LEU A 134 16.71 -6.45 -7.04
C LEU A 134 16.76 -7.97 -7.18
N THR A 135 17.91 -8.48 -7.60
CA THR A 135 18.30 -9.88 -7.40
C THR A 135 18.50 -10.16 -5.92
N VAL A 136 18.49 -11.44 -5.54
CA VAL A 136 18.85 -11.89 -4.19
C VAL A 136 20.26 -11.42 -3.80
N GLU A 137 21.19 -11.37 -4.76
CA GLU A 137 22.56 -10.94 -4.55
C GLU A 137 22.68 -9.43 -4.28
N GLU A 138 22.03 -8.61 -5.09
CA GLU A 138 22.01 -7.16 -4.88
C GLU A 138 21.35 -6.80 -3.55
N TYR A 139 20.23 -7.44 -3.23
CA TYR A 139 19.55 -7.26 -1.95
C TYR A 139 20.44 -7.64 -0.76
N ALA A 140 21.09 -8.81 -0.84
CA ALA A 140 22.01 -9.29 0.18
C ALA A 140 23.17 -8.31 0.40
N LYS A 141 23.72 -7.75 -0.68
CA LYS A 141 24.81 -6.76 -0.65
C LYS A 141 24.38 -5.45 0.01
N ILE A 142 23.20 -4.92 -0.32
CA ILE A 142 22.67 -3.67 0.25
C ILE A 142 22.53 -3.76 1.77
N TYR A 143 22.04 -4.91 2.27
CA TYR A 143 21.77 -5.11 3.69
C TYR A 143 22.87 -5.85 4.46
N GLY A 144 24.01 -6.16 3.82
CA GLY A 144 25.16 -6.79 4.47
C GLY A 144 24.87 -8.19 5.02
N VAL A 145 24.04 -8.98 4.33
CA VAL A 145 23.68 -10.35 4.72
C VAL A 145 24.07 -11.37 3.65
N GLU A 146 24.12 -12.65 4.00
CA GLU A 146 24.37 -13.71 3.03
C GLU A 146 23.15 -13.97 2.12
N GLN A 147 23.40 -14.33 0.86
CA GLN A 147 22.32 -14.72 -0.07
C GLN A 147 21.47 -15.89 0.47
N GLY A 148 22.09 -16.83 1.20
CA GLY A 148 21.38 -17.95 1.83
C GLY A 148 20.34 -17.49 2.85
N THR A 149 20.66 -16.47 3.64
CA THR A 149 19.75 -15.82 4.59
C THR A 149 18.56 -15.20 3.88
N VAL A 150 18.79 -14.45 2.79
CA VAL A 150 17.72 -13.84 1.99
C VAL A 150 16.80 -14.90 1.38
N ARG A 151 17.36 -15.98 0.82
CA ARG A 151 16.56 -17.12 0.31
C ARG A 151 15.76 -17.78 1.41
N GLN A 152 16.31 -17.89 2.62
CA GLN A 152 15.59 -18.44 3.76
C GLN A 152 14.43 -17.52 4.18
N TRP A 153 14.60 -16.20 4.12
CA TRP A 153 13.52 -15.24 4.38
C TRP A 153 12.39 -15.37 3.37
N ILE A 154 12.70 -15.44 2.07
CA ILE A 154 11.71 -15.68 1.00
C ILE A 154 10.99 -17.02 1.24
N ARG A 155 11.73 -18.11 1.46
CA ARG A 155 11.17 -19.46 1.68
C ARG A 155 10.19 -19.51 2.86
N ARG A 156 10.40 -18.65 3.86
CA ARG A 156 9.56 -18.54 5.06
C ARG A 156 8.45 -17.48 4.94
N GLY A 157 8.26 -16.88 3.77
CA GLY A 157 7.29 -15.81 3.55
C GLY A 157 7.57 -14.53 4.37
N LYS A 158 8.83 -14.28 4.74
CA LYS A 158 9.21 -13.11 5.55
C LYS A 158 9.41 -11.84 4.72
N ILE A 159 9.71 -11.98 3.42
CA ILE A 159 9.72 -10.89 2.45
C ILE A 159 8.52 -11.12 1.52
N ARG A 160 7.35 -10.63 1.91
CA ARG A 160 6.08 -10.91 1.22
C ARG A 160 5.92 -10.19 -0.11
N THR A 161 6.73 -9.16 -0.32
CA THR A 161 6.81 -8.39 -1.56
C THR A 161 7.81 -8.98 -2.55
N ALA A 162 8.53 -10.05 -2.18
CA ALA A 162 9.34 -10.80 -3.14
C ALA A 162 8.42 -11.45 -4.18
N MET A 163 8.87 -11.50 -5.42
CA MET A 163 8.11 -12.09 -6.52
C MET A 163 9.00 -13.01 -7.35
N LYS A 164 8.40 -14.06 -7.90
CA LYS A 164 9.11 -14.99 -8.78
C LYS A 164 8.88 -14.60 -10.24
N LEU A 165 9.94 -14.20 -10.93
CA LEU A 165 9.92 -13.94 -12.38
C LEU A 165 10.66 -15.06 -13.10
N GLY A 166 9.89 -15.97 -13.71
CA GLY A 166 10.42 -17.22 -14.23
C GLY A 166 11.04 -18.06 -13.11
N ASN A 167 12.34 -18.35 -13.21
CA ASN A 167 13.08 -19.12 -12.20
C ASN A 167 13.87 -18.26 -11.21
N VAL A 168 13.69 -16.94 -11.24
CA VAL A 168 14.51 -16.02 -10.45
C VAL A 168 13.64 -15.20 -9.50
N TRP A 169 14.06 -15.14 -8.24
CA TRP A 169 13.47 -14.27 -7.25
C TRP A 169 13.90 -12.82 -7.48
N ARG A 170 12.92 -11.93 -7.40
CA ARG A 170 13.11 -10.48 -7.41
C ARG A 170 12.52 -9.88 -6.14
N ILE A 171 13.24 -8.93 -5.57
CA ILE A 171 12.84 -8.24 -4.34
C ILE A 171 12.80 -6.74 -4.67
N PRO A 172 11.69 -6.04 -4.41
CA PRO A 172 11.66 -4.60 -4.62
C PRO A 172 12.70 -3.87 -3.77
N GLU A 173 13.31 -2.81 -4.29
CA GLU A 173 14.29 -2.00 -3.55
C GLU A 173 13.72 -1.32 -2.29
N LEU A 174 12.39 -1.22 -2.19
CA LEU A 174 11.67 -0.72 -1.03
C LEU A 174 11.37 -1.79 0.04
N ALA A 175 11.65 -3.06 -0.23
CA ALA A 175 11.41 -4.13 0.73
C ALA A 175 12.50 -4.15 1.80
N GLU A 176 12.14 -3.92 3.06
CA GLU A 176 13.11 -3.98 4.15
C GLU A 176 13.36 -5.40 4.67
N PRO A 177 14.52 -5.64 5.32
CA PRO A 177 14.78 -6.90 5.99
C PRO A 177 13.70 -7.20 7.03
N PRO A 178 13.31 -8.46 7.18
CA PRO A 178 12.23 -8.82 8.08
C PRO A 178 12.57 -8.48 9.53
N ARG A 179 11.64 -7.79 10.19
CA ARG A 179 11.78 -7.38 11.59
C ARG A 179 11.35 -8.51 12.54
N ARG A 180 11.70 -8.36 13.82
CA ARG A 180 11.22 -9.26 14.87
C ARG A 180 9.72 -9.06 15.09
N GLY A 181 8.98 -10.15 15.22
CA GLY A 181 7.55 -10.13 15.45
C GLY A 181 6.77 -10.64 14.25
N TYR A 182 5.46 -10.82 14.45
CA TYR A 182 4.54 -11.12 13.37
C TYR A 182 4.02 -9.82 12.78
N VAL A 183 3.95 -9.77 11.45
CA VAL A 183 3.28 -8.69 10.72
C VAL A 183 2.09 -9.31 10.02
N PHE A 184 0.94 -8.65 10.11
CA PHE A 184 -0.25 -8.99 9.33
C PHE A 184 0.07 -8.98 7.82
N GLY A 185 -0.69 -9.75 7.04
CA GLY A 185 -0.46 -9.81 5.60
C GLY A 185 -1.72 -10.13 4.84
N GLN A 186 -1.96 -9.37 3.77
CA GLN A 186 -3.04 -9.61 2.82
C GLN A 186 -2.50 -9.77 1.41
N TYR A 187 -3.17 -10.64 0.69
CA TYR A 187 -2.93 -10.89 -0.73
C TYR A 187 -4.23 -10.69 -1.49
N LYS A 188 -4.11 -10.23 -2.74
CA LYS A 188 -5.21 -10.02 -3.68
C LYS A 188 -4.84 -10.59 -5.04
N TRP A 189 -5.83 -11.09 -5.77
CA TRP A 189 -5.73 -11.40 -7.18
C TRP A 189 -7.08 -11.10 -7.84
N THR A 190 -7.05 -10.50 -9.02
CA THR A 190 -8.26 -10.11 -9.79
C THR A 190 -8.56 -11.10 -10.91
N GLU A 191 -7.52 -11.77 -11.40
CA GLU A 191 -7.63 -12.75 -12.47
C GLU A 191 -7.84 -14.16 -11.90
N ARG A 192 -8.45 -15.00 -12.73
CA ARG A 192 -8.64 -16.41 -12.43
C ARG A 192 -7.30 -17.13 -12.31
N LEU A 193 -7.10 -17.87 -11.23
CA LEU A 193 -5.87 -18.62 -11.00
C LEU A 193 -5.95 -20.00 -11.68
N LEU A 194 -5.17 -20.20 -12.74
CA LEU A 194 -5.12 -21.45 -13.50
C LEU A 194 -3.98 -22.37 -13.02
N ASP A 195 -4.07 -23.66 -13.34
CA ASP A 195 -3.02 -24.66 -13.09
C ASP A 195 -2.55 -24.75 -11.62
N LEU A 196 -3.49 -24.55 -10.69
CA LEU A 196 -3.24 -24.66 -9.26
C LEU A 196 -2.94 -26.11 -8.83
N PRO A 197 -1.99 -26.33 -7.91
CA PRO A 197 -1.86 -27.61 -7.22
C PRO A 197 -3.17 -28.01 -6.56
N GLU A 198 -3.45 -29.32 -6.47
CA GLU A 198 -4.71 -29.85 -5.91
C GLU A 198 -5.02 -29.28 -4.51
N GLU A 199 -3.99 -29.15 -3.66
CA GLU A 199 -4.12 -28.58 -2.31
C GLU A 199 -4.53 -27.10 -2.28
N TYR A 200 -4.34 -26.36 -3.38
CA TYR A 200 -4.65 -24.94 -3.51
C TYR A 200 -5.76 -24.66 -4.55
N ALA A 201 -6.34 -25.68 -5.17
CA ALA A 201 -7.37 -25.53 -6.21
C ALA A 201 -8.58 -24.68 -5.75
N PHE A 202 -8.85 -24.62 -4.44
CA PHE A 202 -9.90 -23.79 -3.89
C PHE A 202 -9.68 -22.28 -4.10
N LEU A 203 -8.45 -21.81 -4.32
CA LEU A 203 -8.14 -20.38 -4.50
C LEU A 203 -8.81 -19.78 -5.74
N ASP A 204 -9.17 -20.60 -6.73
CA ASP A 204 -9.92 -20.19 -7.94
C ASP A 204 -11.27 -19.52 -7.63
N LYS A 205 -11.82 -19.74 -6.42
CA LYS A 205 -13.12 -19.20 -5.98
C LYS A 205 -13.03 -17.89 -5.22
N TYR A 206 -11.83 -17.45 -4.88
CA TYR A 206 -11.60 -16.29 -4.01
C TYR A 206 -10.78 -15.25 -4.77
N THR A 207 -10.66 -14.06 -4.21
CA THR A 207 -9.84 -12.96 -4.76
C THR A 207 -8.96 -12.30 -3.70
N TYR A 208 -9.12 -12.70 -2.43
CA TYR A 208 -8.36 -12.17 -1.30
C TYR A 208 -7.97 -13.29 -0.33
N ALA A 209 -6.82 -13.11 0.32
CA ALA A 209 -6.39 -13.90 1.47
C ALA A 209 -5.84 -12.99 2.57
N SER A 210 -6.31 -13.17 3.81
CA SER A 210 -5.85 -12.42 4.99
C SER A 210 -5.26 -13.37 6.02
N PHE A 211 -4.03 -13.10 6.44
CA PHE A 211 -3.27 -13.94 7.36
C PHE A 211 -3.28 -13.32 8.77
N PHE A 212 -3.81 -14.05 9.74
CA PHE A 212 -3.87 -13.65 11.14
C PHE A 212 -3.05 -14.63 11.99
N ARG A 213 -2.33 -14.10 12.98
CA ARG A 213 -1.74 -14.92 14.04
C ARG A 213 -2.70 -14.93 15.22
N GLU A 214 -2.95 -16.10 15.79
CA GLU A 214 -3.83 -16.22 16.94
C GLU A 214 -3.26 -15.46 18.16
N TYR A 215 -4.15 -14.85 18.93
CA TYR A 215 -3.77 -14.06 20.11
C TYR A 215 -3.26 -14.95 21.25
N SER A 216 -3.91 -16.09 21.47
CA SER A 216 -3.61 -17.01 22.57
C SER A 216 -2.52 -18.04 22.24
N ASP A 217 -2.33 -18.37 20.95
CA ASP A 217 -1.31 -19.31 20.49
C ASP A 217 -0.52 -18.71 19.32
N HIS A 218 0.71 -18.27 19.60
CA HIS A 218 1.57 -17.65 18.59
C HIS A 218 2.15 -18.62 17.56
N THR A 219 1.87 -19.92 17.67
CA THR A 219 2.21 -20.94 16.67
C THR A 219 1.06 -21.28 15.74
N ALA A 220 -0.15 -20.82 16.06
CA ALA A 220 -1.36 -21.00 15.27
C ALA A 220 -1.68 -19.75 14.44
N PHE A 221 -2.14 -19.99 13.22
CA PHE A 221 -2.54 -18.96 12.27
C PHE A 221 -3.93 -19.26 11.74
N THR A 222 -4.69 -18.21 11.51
CA THR A 222 -5.97 -18.27 10.81
C THR A 222 -5.83 -17.51 9.50
N ILE A 223 -6.16 -18.17 8.40
CA ILE A 223 -6.11 -17.59 7.05
C ILE A 223 -7.53 -17.55 6.51
N LYS A 224 -8.01 -16.33 6.24
CA LYS A 224 -9.34 -16.08 5.72
C LYS A 224 -9.27 -15.77 4.24
N PHE A 225 -10.05 -16.48 3.43
CA PHE A 225 -10.20 -16.25 2.00
C PHE A 225 -11.58 -15.69 1.72
N SER A 226 -11.63 -14.61 0.93
CA SER A 226 -12.89 -13.93 0.56
C SER A 226 -12.94 -13.67 -0.94
N GLY A 227 -14.15 -13.62 -1.49
CA GLY A 227 -14.44 -13.40 -2.90
C GLY A 227 -15.85 -12.85 -3.07
N ALA A 228 -16.15 -12.30 -4.25
CA ALA A 228 -17.49 -11.80 -4.56
C ALA A 228 -18.50 -12.96 -4.57
N ASP A 229 -19.61 -12.79 -3.86
CA ASP A 229 -20.74 -13.74 -3.83
C ASP A 229 -20.38 -15.18 -3.37
N VAL A 230 -19.28 -15.34 -2.62
CA VAL A 230 -18.83 -16.63 -2.08
C VAL A 230 -18.62 -16.52 -0.58
N GLU A 231 -19.10 -17.52 0.17
CA GLU A 231 -18.86 -17.60 1.61
C GLU A 231 -17.37 -17.72 1.91
N ASP A 232 -16.91 -16.94 2.90
CA ASP A 232 -15.53 -16.91 3.32
C ASP A 232 -15.05 -18.30 3.74
N LYS A 233 -13.88 -18.70 3.24
CA LYS A 233 -13.20 -19.91 3.72
C LYS A 233 -12.18 -19.56 4.77
N VAL A 234 -12.15 -20.34 5.84
CA VAL A 234 -11.17 -20.20 6.91
C VAL A 234 -10.30 -21.45 6.99
N LEU A 235 -8.98 -21.27 6.98
CA LEU A 235 -8.00 -22.31 7.27
C LEU A 235 -7.28 -22.00 8.57
N LYS A 236 -7.14 -23.02 9.42
CA LYS A 236 -6.25 -22.97 10.57
C LYS A 236 -4.97 -23.71 10.22
N CYS A 237 -3.84 -23.08 10.46
CA CYS A 237 -2.54 -23.57 10.04
C CYS A 237 -1.50 -23.42 11.14
N ASP A 238 -0.53 -24.33 11.17
CA ASP A 238 0.70 -24.13 11.92
C ASP A 238 1.69 -23.22 11.17
N VAL A 239 2.85 -22.98 11.77
CA VAL A 239 3.93 -22.17 11.16
C VAL A 239 4.36 -22.72 9.80
N LYS A 240 4.51 -24.04 9.65
CA LYS A 240 5.04 -24.66 8.42
C LYS A 240 4.03 -24.59 7.29
N GLU A 241 2.77 -24.85 7.58
CA GLU A 241 1.66 -24.75 6.63
C GLU A 241 1.49 -23.31 6.14
N LYS A 242 1.54 -22.34 7.06
CA LYS A 242 1.53 -20.92 6.72
C LYS A 242 2.74 -20.51 5.88
N GLU A 243 3.95 -20.96 6.22
CA GLU A 243 5.16 -20.68 5.41
C GLU A 243 5.05 -21.26 4.00
N LYS A 244 4.53 -22.49 3.86
CA LYS A 244 4.31 -23.14 2.57
C LYS A 244 3.29 -22.37 1.72
N LEU A 245 2.17 -21.97 2.31
CA LEU A 245 1.15 -21.20 1.61
C LEU A 245 1.66 -19.81 1.20
N GLU A 246 2.31 -19.06 2.10
CA GLU A 246 2.85 -17.75 1.73
C GLU A 246 3.92 -17.85 0.63
N LEU A 247 4.76 -18.89 0.66
CA LEU A 247 5.72 -19.14 -0.41
C LEU A 247 5.03 -19.38 -1.76
N PHE A 248 3.92 -20.12 -1.77
CA PHE A 248 3.09 -20.28 -2.96
C PHE A 248 2.55 -18.94 -3.45
N MET A 249 1.93 -18.16 -2.55
CA MET A 249 1.32 -16.86 -2.87
C MET A 249 2.33 -15.91 -3.52
N ILE A 250 3.50 -15.70 -2.92
CA ILE A 250 4.54 -14.80 -3.46
C ILE A 250 5.24 -15.34 -4.71
N SER A 251 5.06 -16.62 -5.02
CA SER A 251 5.60 -17.24 -6.23
C SER A 251 4.65 -17.16 -7.42
N HIS A 252 3.36 -16.89 -7.18
CA HIS A 252 2.34 -16.90 -8.20
C HIS A 252 2.24 -15.51 -8.88
N PRO A 253 2.34 -15.41 -10.21
CA PRO A 253 2.45 -14.12 -10.90
C PRO A 253 1.19 -13.24 -10.81
N LEU A 254 0.02 -13.85 -10.61
CA LEU A 254 -1.26 -13.15 -10.49
C LEU A 254 -1.63 -12.76 -9.04
N ILE A 255 -0.85 -13.21 -8.06
CA ILE A 255 -1.14 -12.95 -6.65
C ILE A 255 -0.23 -11.82 -6.17
N GLU A 256 -0.85 -10.78 -5.63
CA GLU A 256 -0.16 -9.60 -5.16
C GLU A 256 -0.29 -9.48 -3.65
N PHE A 257 0.81 -9.17 -2.98
CA PHE A 257 0.77 -8.71 -1.60
C PHE A 257 0.33 -7.24 -1.58
N ILE A 258 -0.63 -6.89 -0.72
CA ILE A 258 -1.28 -5.55 -0.72
C ILE A 258 -1.17 -4.81 0.62
N THR A 259 -0.48 -5.38 1.61
CA THR A 259 -0.20 -4.72 2.90
C THR A 259 1.20 -4.11 2.92
N ASP A 260 1.68 -3.67 1.76
CA ASP A 260 2.98 -3.03 1.54
C ASP A 260 2.87 -1.52 1.30
N GLN A 261 1.71 -0.92 1.55
CA GLN A 261 1.52 0.52 1.49
C GLN A 261 2.47 1.23 2.45
N ILE A 262 3.24 2.17 1.91
CA ILE A 262 4.23 2.99 2.63
C ILE A 262 3.64 4.36 2.94
N GLY A 263 2.88 4.94 2.01
CA GLY A 263 2.22 6.23 2.19
C GLY A 263 1.14 6.46 1.14
N CYS A 264 0.17 7.31 1.49
CA CYS A 264 -0.84 7.85 0.58
C CYS A 264 -0.89 9.36 0.81
N TYR A 265 -0.95 10.14 -0.26
CA TYR A 265 -0.91 11.60 -0.23
C TYR A 265 -1.96 12.13 -1.19
N SER A 266 -2.86 12.96 -0.68
CA SER A 266 -4.00 13.56 -1.36
C SER A 266 -4.07 15.04 -1.01
#